data_AF-A0A7S1ER42-F1
#
_entry.id   AF-A0A7S1ER42-F1
#
_cell.length_a   1.000
_cell.length_b   1.000
_cell.length_c   1.000
_cell.angle_alpha   90.00
_cell.angle_beta   90.00
_cell.angle_gamma   90.00
#
_symmetry.space_group_name_H-M   'P 1'
#
loop_
_entity.id
_entity.type
_entity.pdbx_description
1 polymer ?
#
loop_
_entity_poly.entity_id
_entity_poly.type
_entity_poly.pdbx_seq_one_letter_code
_entity_poly.pdbx_strand_id
1 'polypeptide(L)'
;REIVLPAACVHHEHAAFNFEIWEFMTRRSSLSYELRYHLYSEMRMSRCWISGFLGVNHAHVMWCTRKILRRLSKDNASEKAFEISRVTHSNGLSVFEVALEQVCGYENMITPLIDAFKVMTPLCVDQLMYYCLEYMAKRDSSKLKKDGTNIASWFNNMCQFTSLLVQSSYAKLDLSGILNYLYARLLSNEVLYVILFRELFSVMAGISVQESLSDRECMAFQAFPALRDYVFRQAKGSDFAALESEKKSRTKLFESLKENELVIQ
;
A
#
# COMPACT_ATOMS: atom_id res chain seq x y z
N ARG A 1 -7.37 -23.45 -7.97
CA ARG A 1 -6.86 -22.15 -8.46
C ARG A 1 -7.94 -21.43 -9.27
N GLU A 2 -8.60 -22.10 -10.21
CA GLU A 2 -9.54 -21.48 -11.16
C GLU A 2 -10.95 -21.13 -10.66
N ILE A 3 -11.37 -21.59 -9.46
CA ILE A 3 -12.78 -21.47 -9.02
C ILE A 3 -12.96 -20.51 -7.84
N VAL A 4 -12.15 -20.65 -6.78
CA VAL A 4 -12.43 -19.98 -5.49
C VAL A 4 -12.33 -18.46 -5.58
N LEU A 5 -11.27 -17.93 -6.20
CA LEU A 5 -11.08 -16.48 -6.27
C LEU A 5 -12.03 -15.80 -7.29
N PRO A 6 -12.27 -16.35 -8.50
CA PRO A 6 -13.30 -15.81 -9.39
C PRO A 6 -14.72 -15.89 -8.80
N ALA A 7 -15.04 -16.94 -8.03
CA ALA A 7 -16.31 -17.04 -7.32
C ALA A 7 -16.45 -15.97 -6.23
N ALA A 8 -15.37 -15.61 -5.54
CA ALA A 8 -15.37 -14.47 -4.61
C ALA A 8 -15.80 -13.17 -5.31
N CYS A 9 -15.42 -13.00 -6.58
CA CYS A 9 -15.78 -11.85 -7.40
C CYS A 9 -17.25 -11.77 -7.84
N VAL A 10 -18.03 -12.83 -7.63
CA VAL A 10 -19.46 -12.88 -7.95
C VAL A 10 -20.31 -12.63 -6.71
N HIS A 11 -19.80 -12.97 -5.52
CA HIS A 11 -20.53 -12.74 -4.29
C HIS A 11 -20.49 -11.27 -3.87
N HIS A 12 -21.66 -10.73 -3.53
CA HIS A 12 -21.80 -9.35 -3.08
C HIS A 12 -21.47 -9.25 -1.58
N GLU A 13 -20.53 -8.38 -1.21
CA GLU A 13 -20.41 -7.79 0.14
C GLU A 13 -20.05 -8.70 1.34
N HIS A 14 -19.32 -9.80 1.16
CA HIS A 14 -18.97 -10.69 2.29
C HIS A 14 -17.49 -10.59 2.71
N ALA A 15 -17.21 -9.77 3.72
CA ALA A 15 -15.89 -9.69 4.35
C ALA A 15 -15.42 -11.05 4.92
N ALA A 16 -16.35 -11.80 5.53
CA ALA A 16 -16.08 -13.11 6.13
C ALA A 16 -15.47 -14.10 5.12
N PHE A 17 -15.98 -14.12 3.89
CA PHE A 17 -15.47 -15.01 2.85
C PHE A 17 -14.02 -14.68 2.47
N ASN A 18 -13.66 -13.38 2.41
CA ASN A 18 -12.28 -12.96 2.18
C ASN A 18 -11.33 -13.36 3.32
N PHE A 19 -11.81 -13.36 4.57
CA PHE A 19 -11.02 -13.87 5.70
C PHE A 19 -10.78 -15.37 5.60
N GLU A 20 -11.79 -16.16 5.24
CA GLU A 20 -11.65 -17.61 5.06
C GLU A 20 -10.69 -17.95 3.91
N ILE A 21 -10.78 -17.23 2.78
CA ILE A 21 -9.83 -17.37 1.67
C ILE A 21 -8.41 -17.04 2.14
N TRP A 22 -8.24 -15.91 2.84
CA TRP A 22 -6.93 -15.49 3.34
C TRP A 22 -6.32 -16.55 4.27
N GLU A 23 -7.09 -17.06 5.22
CA GLU A 23 -6.64 -18.08 6.16
C GLU A 23 -6.29 -19.39 5.44
N PHE A 24 -7.10 -19.79 4.44
CA PHE A 24 -6.79 -20.94 3.61
C PHE A 24 -5.49 -20.78 2.84
N MET A 25 -5.26 -19.60 2.24
CA MET A 25 -4.05 -19.32 1.46
C MET A 25 -2.80 -19.27 2.33
N THR A 26 -2.87 -18.62 3.49
CA THR A 26 -1.71 -18.35 4.34
C THR A 26 -1.43 -19.46 5.36
N ARG A 27 -2.43 -19.90 6.13
CA ARG A 27 -2.23 -20.89 7.21
C ARG A 27 -2.31 -22.32 6.71
N ARG A 28 -3.35 -22.66 5.93
CA ARG A 28 -3.58 -24.06 5.54
C ARG A 28 -2.70 -24.49 4.37
N SER A 29 -2.63 -23.66 3.34
CA SER A 29 -1.87 -23.95 2.11
C SER A 29 -0.44 -23.42 2.14
N SER A 30 -0.10 -22.57 3.12
CA SER A 30 1.21 -21.94 3.27
C SER A 30 1.78 -21.37 1.96
N LEU A 31 0.93 -20.67 1.19
CA LEU A 31 1.32 -20.09 -0.08
C LEU A 31 2.31 -18.94 0.14
N SER A 32 3.47 -19.04 -0.50
CA SER A 32 4.44 -17.94 -0.57
C SER A 32 3.85 -16.72 -1.28
N TYR A 33 4.41 -15.53 -1.02
CA TYR A 33 3.89 -14.30 -1.61
C TYR A 33 3.96 -14.33 -3.15
N GLU A 34 4.96 -15.01 -3.73
CA GLU A 34 5.13 -15.16 -5.18
C GLU A 34 3.93 -15.91 -5.78
N LEU A 35 3.52 -17.02 -5.15
CA LEU A 35 2.36 -17.79 -5.59
C LEU A 35 1.07 -16.99 -5.44
N ARG A 36 0.91 -16.23 -4.35
CA ARG A 36 -0.26 -15.35 -4.17
C ARG A 36 -0.33 -14.29 -5.27
N TYR A 37 0.78 -13.62 -5.55
CA TYR A 37 0.87 -12.58 -6.58
C TYR A 37 0.69 -13.14 -7.98
N HIS A 38 1.20 -14.34 -8.25
CA HIS A 38 0.94 -15.04 -9.50
C HIS A 38 -0.57 -15.30 -9.68
N LEU A 39 -1.26 -15.80 -8.65
CA LEU A 39 -2.71 -16.01 -8.69
C LEU A 39 -3.46 -14.71 -8.98
N TYR A 40 -3.09 -13.60 -8.33
CA TYR A 40 -3.72 -12.31 -8.60
C TYR A 40 -3.47 -11.83 -10.04
N SER A 41 -2.27 -12.08 -10.58
CA SER A 41 -1.93 -11.77 -11.96
C SER A 41 -2.76 -12.58 -12.97
N GLU A 42 -2.90 -13.88 -12.73
CA GLU A 42 -3.72 -14.78 -13.55
C GLU A 42 -5.18 -14.35 -13.53
N MET A 43 -5.69 -14.03 -12.34
CA MET A 43 -7.05 -13.51 -12.20
C MET A 43 -7.24 -12.26 -13.04
N ARG A 44 -6.39 -11.24 -12.90
CA ARG A 44 -6.51 -9.98 -13.63
C ARG A 44 -6.47 -10.19 -15.15
N MET A 45 -5.58 -11.05 -15.62
CA MET A 45 -5.38 -11.31 -17.05
C MET A 45 -6.41 -12.28 -17.64
N SER A 46 -7.18 -12.96 -16.79
CA SER A 46 -8.17 -13.94 -17.23
C SER A 46 -9.27 -13.27 -18.06
N ARG A 47 -9.61 -13.90 -19.18
CA ARG A 47 -10.71 -13.45 -20.06
C ARG A 47 -12.08 -13.53 -19.39
N CYS A 48 -12.18 -14.11 -18.18
CA CYS A 48 -13.42 -14.15 -17.42
C CYS A 48 -13.98 -12.74 -17.10
N TRP A 49 -13.15 -11.70 -17.10
CA TRP A 49 -13.58 -10.30 -16.96
C TRP A 49 -14.22 -9.70 -18.21
N ILE A 50 -14.08 -10.34 -19.37
CA ILE A 50 -14.47 -9.78 -20.67
C ILE A 50 -15.86 -10.28 -21.11
N SER A 51 -16.41 -11.33 -20.48
CA SER A 51 -17.69 -11.92 -20.88
C SER A 51 -18.56 -12.41 -19.73
N GLY A 52 -19.87 -12.26 -19.87
CA GLY A 52 -20.86 -12.81 -18.94
C GLY A 52 -21.04 -12.01 -17.65
N PHE A 53 -21.43 -12.69 -16.57
CA PHE A 53 -21.77 -12.06 -15.29
C PHE A 53 -20.60 -11.30 -14.65
N LEU A 54 -19.37 -11.81 -14.78
CA LEU A 54 -18.16 -11.19 -14.21
C LEU A 54 -17.82 -9.86 -14.88
N GLY A 55 -18.00 -9.73 -16.20
CA GLY A 55 -17.81 -8.48 -16.91
C GLY A 55 -18.84 -7.41 -16.52
N VAL A 56 -20.11 -7.82 -16.34
CA VAL A 56 -21.16 -6.93 -15.83
C VAL A 56 -20.84 -6.47 -14.41
N ASN A 57 -20.42 -7.39 -13.53
CA ASN A 57 -20.04 -7.04 -12.17
C ASN A 57 -18.82 -6.12 -12.13
N HIS A 58 -17.80 -6.37 -12.97
CA HIS A 58 -16.65 -5.49 -13.12
C HIS A 58 -17.06 -4.06 -13.50
N ALA A 59 -17.88 -3.90 -14.54
CA ALA A 59 -18.37 -2.58 -14.96
C ALA A 59 -19.18 -1.88 -13.86
N HIS A 60 -20.06 -2.62 -13.17
CA HIS A 60 -20.83 -2.12 -12.04
C HIS A 60 -19.94 -1.65 -10.89
N VAL A 61 -18.97 -2.48 -10.49
CA VAL A 61 -18.01 -2.18 -9.42
C VAL A 61 -17.19 -0.94 -9.77
N MET A 62 -16.63 -0.84 -10.98
CA MET A 62 -15.89 0.35 -11.39
C MET A 62 -16.76 1.62 -11.33
N TRP A 63 -18.03 1.54 -11.75
CA TRP A 63 -18.96 2.67 -11.67
C TRP A 63 -19.22 3.09 -10.21
N CYS A 64 -19.50 2.12 -9.33
CA CYS A 64 -19.68 2.34 -7.89
C CYS A 64 -18.43 2.97 -7.26
N THR A 65 -17.24 2.45 -7.57
CA THR A 65 -15.97 2.99 -7.08
C THR A 65 -15.78 4.44 -7.52
N ARG A 66 -15.99 4.76 -8.80
CA ARG A 66 -15.88 6.15 -9.28
C ARG A 66 -16.85 7.08 -8.54
N LYS A 67 -18.08 6.62 -8.27
CA LYS A 67 -19.08 7.40 -7.54
C LYS A 67 -18.66 7.67 -6.09
N ILE A 68 -18.09 6.68 -5.41
CA ILE A 68 -17.57 6.81 -4.04
C ILE A 68 -16.36 7.76 -4.02
N LEU A 69 -15.36 7.52 -4.87
CA LEU A 69 -14.12 8.29 -4.90
C LEU A 69 -14.33 9.78 -5.27
N ARG A 70 -15.32 10.10 -6.12
CA ARG A 70 -15.68 11.51 -6.41
C ARG A 70 -16.14 12.31 -5.20
N ARG A 71 -16.58 11.63 -4.15
CA ARG A 71 -17.06 12.25 -2.91
C ARG A 71 -16.09 12.03 -1.76
N LEU A 72 -14.97 11.35 -1.97
CA LEU A 72 -14.00 11.07 -0.94
C LEU A 72 -13.18 12.33 -0.64
N SER A 73 -13.13 12.70 0.64
CA SER A 73 -12.32 13.80 1.17
C SER A 73 -11.69 13.38 2.49
N LYS A 74 -10.78 14.23 3.02
CA LYS A 74 -10.18 14.00 4.34
C LYS A 74 -11.24 13.92 5.44
N ASP A 75 -12.29 14.73 5.34
CA ASP A 75 -13.30 14.88 6.40
C ASP A 75 -14.30 13.72 6.44
N ASN A 76 -14.48 13.00 5.32
CA ASN A 76 -15.45 11.92 5.21
C ASN A 76 -14.84 10.53 4.93
N ALA A 77 -13.51 10.41 5.00
CA ALA A 77 -12.81 9.15 4.73
C ALA A 77 -13.33 8.00 5.59
N SER A 78 -13.60 8.25 6.87
CA SER A 78 -14.16 7.25 7.80
C SER A 78 -15.55 6.77 7.41
N GLU A 79 -16.42 7.65 6.91
CA GLU A 79 -17.76 7.28 6.42
C GLU A 79 -17.63 6.45 5.13
N LYS A 80 -16.81 6.93 4.19
CA LYS A 80 -16.60 6.28 2.89
C LYS A 80 -15.82 4.98 2.99
N ALA A 81 -15.09 4.73 4.07
CA ALA A 81 -14.37 3.50 4.33
C ALA A 81 -15.29 2.26 4.24
N PHE A 82 -16.49 2.33 4.82
CA PHE A 82 -17.44 1.21 4.78
C PHE A 82 -18.07 1.02 3.39
N GLU A 83 -18.39 2.11 2.70
CA GLU A 83 -18.91 2.05 1.33
C GLU A 83 -17.89 1.41 0.38
N ILE A 84 -16.63 1.88 0.41
CA ILE A 84 -15.60 1.36 -0.49
C ILE A 84 -15.25 -0.09 -0.16
N SER A 85 -15.12 -0.43 1.13
CA SER A 85 -14.77 -1.80 1.53
C SER A 85 -15.83 -2.83 1.15
N ARG A 86 -17.12 -2.51 1.22
CA ARG A 86 -18.19 -3.41 0.73
C ARG A 86 -18.00 -3.75 -0.74
N VAL A 87 -17.66 -2.75 -1.55
CA VAL A 87 -17.41 -2.92 -2.99
C VAL A 87 -16.10 -3.69 -3.23
N THR A 88 -15.03 -3.35 -2.50
CA THR A 88 -13.73 -4.04 -2.58
C THR A 88 -13.85 -5.52 -2.20
N HIS A 89 -14.67 -5.85 -1.20
CA HIS A 89 -14.85 -7.24 -0.76
C HIS A 89 -15.56 -8.10 -1.80
N SER A 90 -16.34 -7.49 -2.71
CA SER A 90 -16.85 -8.20 -3.88
C SER A 90 -15.74 -8.32 -4.93
N ASN A 91 -15.16 -7.22 -5.40
CA ASN A 91 -14.20 -7.27 -6.50
C ASN A 91 -13.08 -6.23 -6.34
N GLY A 92 -12.09 -6.57 -5.50
CA GLY A 92 -10.98 -5.68 -5.17
C GLY A 92 -10.16 -5.25 -6.38
N LEU A 93 -9.88 -6.16 -7.32
CA LEU A 93 -9.06 -5.87 -8.50
C LEU A 93 -9.62 -4.69 -9.31
N SER A 94 -10.94 -4.64 -9.49
CA SER A 94 -11.62 -3.57 -10.23
C SER A 94 -11.65 -2.25 -9.46
N VAL A 95 -11.76 -2.32 -8.13
CA VAL A 95 -11.67 -1.14 -7.27
C VAL A 95 -10.27 -0.53 -7.33
N PHE A 96 -9.23 -1.35 -7.23
CA PHE A 96 -7.85 -0.90 -7.18
C PHE A 96 -7.39 -0.29 -8.51
N GLU A 97 -7.91 -0.75 -9.64
CA GLU A 97 -7.71 -0.10 -10.94
C GLU A 97 -8.11 1.37 -10.92
N VAL A 98 -9.36 1.65 -10.55
CA VAL A 98 -9.87 3.02 -10.48
C VAL A 98 -9.15 3.82 -9.39
N ALA A 99 -8.86 3.21 -8.24
CA ALA A 99 -8.26 3.88 -7.10
C ALA A 99 -6.82 4.34 -7.40
N LEU A 100 -5.99 3.48 -8.00
CA LEU A 100 -4.60 3.82 -8.33
C LEU A 100 -4.51 4.88 -9.44
N GLU A 101 -5.47 4.91 -10.39
CA GLU A 101 -5.57 6.00 -11.35
C GLU A 101 -5.78 7.36 -10.65
N GLN A 102 -6.65 7.41 -9.64
CA GLN A 102 -6.86 8.64 -8.87
C GLN A 102 -5.61 9.05 -8.09
N VAL A 103 -4.92 8.11 -7.45
CA VAL A 103 -3.64 8.37 -6.75
C VAL A 103 -2.61 8.96 -7.70
N CYS A 104 -2.49 8.38 -8.90
CA CYS A 104 -1.53 8.85 -9.90
C CYS A 104 -1.83 10.26 -10.41
N GLY A 105 -3.11 10.62 -10.50
CA GLY A 105 -3.54 11.94 -10.97
C GLY A 105 -3.47 13.02 -9.89
N TYR A 106 -3.70 12.67 -8.62
CA TYR A 106 -4.05 13.61 -7.57
C TYR A 106 -3.38 13.26 -6.24
N GLU A 107 -2.38 14.05 -5.83
CA GLU A 107 -1.65 13.85 -4.55
C GLU A 107 -2.59 13.99 -3.34
N ASN A 108 -3.54 14.92 -3.40
CA ASN A 108 -4.53 15.14 -2.34
C ASN A 108 -5.50 13.95 -2.13
N MET A 109 -5.54 12.99 -3.05
CA MET A 109 -6.33 11.75 -2.91
C MET A 109 -5.63 10.71 -2.01
N ILE A 110 -4.31 10.80 -1.82
CA ILE A 110 -3.53 9.77 -1.14
C ILE A 110 -4.01 9.55 0.30
N THR A 111 -4.01 10.59 1.13
CA THR A 111 -4.38 10.46 2.56
C THR A 111 -5.82 9.99 2.76
N PRO A 112 -6.86 10.60 2.13
CA PRO A 112 -8.24 10.11 2.24
C PRO A 112 -8.40 8.64 1.84
N LEU A 113 -7.69 8.20 0.79
CA LEU A 113 -7.80 6.84 0.29
C LEU A 113 -7.14 5.83 1.23
N ILE A 114 -5.97 6.16 1.79
CA ILE A 114 -5.31 5.36 2.82
C ILE A 114 -6.23 5.19 4.03
N ASP A 115 -6.87 6.28 4.49
CA ASP A 115 -7.81 6.23 5.60
C ASP A 115 -9.03 5.37 5.30
N ALA A 116 -9.61 5.50 4.10
CA ALA A 116 -10.74 4.68 3.66
C ALA A 116 -10.39 3.18 3.54
N PHE A 117 -9.12 2.86 3.26
CA PHE A 117 -8.63 1.50 3.07
C PHE A 117 -8.24 0.78 4.38
N LYS A 118 -8.18 1.49 5.53
CA LYS A 118 -7.84 0.87 6.83
C LYS A 118 -8.75 -0.29 7.22
N VAL A 119 -10.01 -0.27 6.83
CA VAL A 119 -11.02 -1.28 7.20
C VAL A 119 -11.03 -2.51 6.28
N MET A 120 -10.21 -2.54 5.22
CA MET A 120 -10.15 -3.68 4.31
C MET A 120 -9.63 -4.95 4.99
N THR A 121 -10.04 -6.10 4.46
CA THR A 121 -9.52 -7.41 4.87
C THR A 121 -8.03 -7.58 4.49
N PRO A 122 -7.28 -8.47 5.16
CA PRO A 122 -5.90 -8.78 4.80
C PRO A 122 -5.74 -9.22 3.35
N LEU A 123 -6.68 -10.02 2.81
CA LEU A 123 -6.67 -10.43 1.40
C LEU A 123 -6.69 -9.22 0.46
N CYS A 124 -7.59 -8.27 0.71
CA CYS A 124 -7.70 -7.06 -0.11
C CYS A 124 -6.44 -6.18 0.01
N VAL A 125 -5.81 -6.12 1.18
CA VAL A 125 -4.55 -5.39 1.38
C VAL A 125 -3.40 -6.04 0.60
N ASP A 126 -3.28 -7.37 0.63
CA ASP A 126 -2.27 -8.14 -0.12
C ASP A 126 -2.47 -8.00 -1.65
N GLN A 127 -3.73 -8.05 -2.10
CA GLN A 127 -4.09 -7.77 -3.50
C GLN A 127 -3.77 -6.33 -3.93
N LEU A 128 -4.06 -5.34 -3.08
CA LEU A 128 -3.73 -3.94 -3.36
C LEU A 128 -2.22 -3.75 -3.43
N MET A 129 -1.45 -4.38 -2.53
CA MET A 129 0.01 -4.32 -2.57
C MET A 129 0.55 -4.87 -3.88
N TYR A 130 0.11 -6.07 -4.29
CA TYR A 130 0.42 -6.62 -5.61
C TYR A 130 0.12 -5.62 -6.73
N TYR A 131 -1.06 -5.00 -6.69
CA TYR A 131 -1.52 -4.08 -7.72
C TYR A 131 -0.66 -2.80 -7.78
N CYS A 132 -0.24 -2.25 -6.64
CA CYS A 132 0.71 -1.14 -6.59
C CYS A 132 2.04 -1.48 -7.30
N LEU A 133 2.60 -2.66 -7.00
CA LEU A 133 3.86 -3.10 -7.60
C LEU A 133 3.72 -3.35 -9.10
N GLU A 134 2.66 -4.04 -9.52
CA GLU A 134 2.37 -4.30 -10.93
C GLU A 134 2.18 -2.98 -11.69
N TYR A 135 1.43 -2.03 -11.12
CA TYR A 135 1.18 -0.74 -11.75
C TYR A 135 2.47 0.06 -11.95
N MET A 136 3.36 0.10 -10.95
CA MET A 136 4.67 0.76 -11.08
C MET A 136 5.61 0.06 -12.08
N ALA A 137 5.48 -1.27 -12.24
CA ALA A 137 6.32 -2.06 -13.14
C ALA A 137 5.88 -1.98 -14.60
N LYS A 138 4.56 -2.01 -14.87
CA LYS A 138 4.00 -2.16 -16.23
C LYS A 138 3.54 -0.86 -16.86
N ARG A 139 3.52 0.26 -16.13
CA ARG A 139 3.07 1.52 -16.73
C ARG A 139 4.04 1.97 -17.83
N ASP A 140 3.54 2.09 -19.05
CA ASP A 140 4.32 2.54 -20.23
C ASP A 140 4.81 3.99 -20.11
N SER A 141 4.30 4.74 -19.15
CA SER A 141 4.72 6.11 -18.88
C SER A 141 6.11 6.15 -18.24
N SER A 142 6.97 7.05 -18.73
CA SER A 142 8.25 7.30 -18.09
C SER A 142 8.06 7.69 -16.61
N LYS A 143 8.94 7.13 -15.76
CA LYS A 143 9.07 7.49 -14.34
C LYS A 143 9.72 8.88 -14.17
N LEU A 144 10.29 9.43 -15.24
CA LEU A 144 10.80 10.80 -15.33
C LEU A 144 9.86 11.65 -16.18
N LYS A 145 9.81 12.95 -15.89
CA LYS A 145 9.19 13.95 -16.76
C LYS A 145 9.93 14.01 -18.09
N LYS A 146 9.31 14.67 -19.08
CA LYS A 146 9.92 14.90 -20.41
C LYS A 146 11.28 15.60 -20.34
N ASP A 147 11.52 16.37 -19.27
CA ASP A 147 12.78 17.07 -19.01
C ASP A 147 13.95 16.12 -18.68
N GLY A 148 13.70 14.83 -18.43
CA GLY A 148 14.73 13.83 -18.14
C GLY A 148 15.37 13.90 -16.74
N THR A 149 15.16 14.99 -16.01
CA THR A 149 15.74 15.17 -14.66
C THR A 149 14.71 15.01 -13.54
N ASN A 150 13.51 15.57 -13.75
CA ASN A 150 12.48 15.61 -12.72
C ASN A 150 11.69 14.30 -12.67
N ILE A 151 11.37 13.84 -11.46
CA ILE A 151 10.52 12.66 -11.25
C ILE A 151 9.10 12.95 -11.74
N ALA A 152 8.48 11.98 -12.40
CA ALA A 152 7.08 12.09 -12.80
C ALA A 152 6.16 12.09 -11.57
N SER A 153 5.20 13.02 -11.52
CA SER A 153 4.29 13.17 -10.36
C SER A 153 3.55 11.88 -10.03
N TRP A 154 3.09 11.17 -11.05
CA TRP A 154 2.40 9.88 -10.86
C TRP A 154 3.25 8.86 -10.09
N PHE A 155 4.56 8.81 -10.38
CA PHE A 155 5.46 7.85 -9.75
C PHE A 155 5.76 8.26 -8.31
N ASN A 156 5.96 9.56 -8.07
CA ASN A 156 6.10 10.10 -6.72
C ASN A 156 4.87 9.82 -5.85
N ASN A 157 3.68 10.08 -6.38
CA ASN A 157 2.40 9.80 -5.71
C ASN A 157 2.25 8.31 -5.40
N MET A 158 2.62 7.43 -6.33
CA MET A 158 2.60 5.98 -6.10
C MET A 158 3.59 5.54 -5.02
N CYS A 159 4.78 6.13 -4.97
CA CYS A 159 5.76 5.86 -3.92
C CYS A 159 5.21 6.24 -2.53
N GLN A 160 4.65 7.44 -2.42
CA GLN A 160 4.05 7.96 -1.19
C GLN A 160 2.82 7.15 -0.77
N PHE A 161 1.94 6.80 -1.71
CA PHE A 161 0.78 5.96 -1.43
C PHE A 161 1.19 4.57 -0.95
N THR A 162 2.16 3.94 -1.62
CA THR A 162 2.63 2.60 -1.27
C THR A 162 3.28 2.59 0.12
N SER A 163 4.11 3.59 0.46
CA SER A 163 4.73 3.66 1.79
C SER A 163 3.70 3.86 2.90
N LEU A 164 2.71 4.73 2.71
CA LEU A 164 1.61 4.95 3.66
C LEU A 164 0.67 3.74 3.77
N LEU A 165 0.46 2.99 2.68
CA LEU A 165 -0.30 1.75 2.70
C LEU A 165 0.38 0.71 3.59
N VAL A 166 1.70 0.54 3.41
CA VAL A 166 2.48 -0.39 4.23
C VAL A 166 2.43 0.01 5.70
N GLN A 167 2.60 1.30 6.00
CA GLN A 167 2.56 1.80 7.38
C GLN A 167 1.18 1.69 8.02
N SER A 168 0.10 1.94 7.29
CA SER A 168 -1.26 1.83 7.83
C SER A 168 -1.71 0.38 8.00
N SER A 169 -1.15 -0.54 7.20
CA SER A 169 -1.61 -1.94 7.12
C SER A 169 -0.56 -2.97 7.53
N TYR A 170 0.51 -2.57 8.22
CA TYR A 170 1.66 -3.43 8.60
C TYR A 170 1.26 -4.70 9.34
N ALA A 171 0.17 -4.68 10.11
CA ALA A 171 -0.32 -5.84 10.86
C ALA A 171 -1.02 -6.88 9.97
N LYS A 172 -1.49 -6.49 8.78
CA LYS A 172 -2.25 -7.32 7.85
C LYS A 172 -1.42 -7.78 6.64
N LEU A 173 -0.30 -7.11 6.39
CA LEU A 173 0.48 -7.25 5.17
C LEU A 173 1.77 -8.06 5.41
N ASP A 174 2.06 -8.96 4.47
CA ASP A 174 3.37 -9.60 4.34
C ASP A 174 4.33 -8.68 3.58
N LEU A 175 5.37 -8.19 4.26
CA LEU A 175 6.33 -7.23 3.69
C LEU A 175 7.31 -7.87 2.71
N SER A 176 7.40 -9.20 2.69
CA SER A 176 8.36 -9.94 1.84
C SER A 176 8.20 -9.58 0.37
N GLY A 177 6.96 -9.41 -0.10
CA GLY A 177 6.69 -9.07 -1.50
C GLY A 177 7.23 -7.71 -1.93
N ILE A 178 7.04 -6.66 -1.14
CA ILE A 178 7.54 -5.32 -1.48
C ILE A 178 9.06 -5.23 -1.29
N LEU A 179 9.61 -5.87 -0.26
CA LEU A 179 11.04 -5.84 0.03
C LEU A 179 11.85 -6.57 -1.05
N ASN A 180 11.45 -7.79 -1.41
CA ASN A 180 12.11 -8.54 -2.49
C ASN A 180 11.92 -7.87 -3.84
N TYR A 181 10.76 -7.27 -4.10
CA TYR A 181 10.55 -6.46 -5.29
C TYR A 181 11.53 -5.29 -5.37
N LEU A 182 11.67 -4.51 -4.29
CA LEU A 182 12.61 -3.39 -4.24
C LEU A 182 14.05 -3.86 -4.45
N TYR A 183 14.45 -4.94 -3.77
CA TYR A 183 15.77 -5.53 -3.91
C TYR A 183 16.06 -5.92 -5.37
N ALA A 184 15.16 -6.66 -6.01
CA ALA A 184 15.30 -7.08 -7.39
C ALA A 184 15.39 -5.91 -8.38
N ARG A 185 14.59 -4.85 -8.18
CA ARG A 185 14.63 -3.65 -9.04
C ARG A 185 15.92 -2.86 -8.89
N LEU A 186 16.42 -2.72 -7.66
CA LEU A 186 17.68 -2.05 -7.39
C LEU A 186 18.88 -2.83 -7.95
N LEU A 187 18.88 -4.17 -7.84
CA LEU A 187 19.88 -5.03 -8.48
C LEU A 187 19.83 -4.94 -10.02
N SER A 188 18.64 -4.77 -10.59
CA SER A 188 18.45 -4.58 -12.04
C SER A 188 18.82 -3.16 -12.52
N ASN A 189 19.44 -2.35 -11.66
CA ASN A 189 19.84 -0.97 -11.93
C ASN A 189 18.68 -0.01 -12.27
N GLU A 190 17.46 -0.30 -11.80
CA GLU A 190 16.34 0.64 -11.89
C GLU A 190 16.39 1.64 -10.73
N VAL A 191 17.35 2.56 -10.79
CA VAL A 191 17.72 3.51 -9.71
C VAL A 191 16.54 4.33 -9.19
N LEU A 192 15.51 4.60 -10.00
CA LEU A 192 14.35 5.37 -9.56
C LEU A 192 13.56 4.67 -8.43
N TYR A 193 13.67 3.35 -8.24
CA TYR A 193 13.06 2.69 -7.08
C TYR A 193 13.74 3.03 -5.74
N VAL A 194 14.90 3.71 -5.74
CA VAL A 194 15.46 4.33 -4.53
C VAL A 194 14.49 5.33 -3.93
N ILE A 195 13.62 5.96 -4.72
CA ILE A 195 12.57 6.86 -4.22
C ILE A 195 11.56 6.10 -3.37
N LEU A 196 11.03 4.97 -3.87
CA LEU A 196 10.12 4.12 -3.10
C LEU A 196 10.83 3.56 -1.85
N PHE A 197 12.10 3.16 -1.98
CA PHE A 197 12.90 2.72 -0.84
C PHE A 197 13.00 3.82 0.24
N ARG A 198 13.38 5.05 -0.15
CA ARG A 198 13.46 6.19 0.77
C ARG A 198 12.12 6.45 1.46
N GLU A 199 11.04 6.58 0.70
CA GLU A 199 9.71 6.85 1.24
C GLU A 199 9.25 5.74 2.19
N LEU A 200 9.42 4.48 1.80
CA LEU A 200 9.04 3.33 2.61
C LEU A 200 9.77 3.34 3.97
N PHE A 201 11.09 3.51 3.96
CA PHE A 201 11.87 3.50 5.19
C PHE A 201 11.64 4.75 6.04
N SER A 202 11.51 5.93 5.43
CA SER A 202 11.15 7.16 6.16
C SER A 202 9.82 7.02 6.89
N VAL A 203 8.80 6.46 6.24
CA VAL A 203 7.47 6.29 6.84
C VAL A 203 7.44 5.14 7.86
N MET A 204 8.01 3.98 7.54
CA MET A 204 7.94 2.78 8.39
C MET A 204 8.87 2.84 9.59
N ALA A 205 10.10 3.33 9.40
CA ALA A 205 11.06 3.52 10.49
C ALA A 205 10.91 4.88 11.17
N GLY A 206 10.08 5.76 10.61
CA GLY A 206 9.87 7.12 11.11
C GLY A 206 11.12 7.98 11.06
N ILE A 207 11.97 7.76 10.07
CA ILE A 207 13.17 8.57 9.83
C ILE A 207 12.73 9.84 9.11
N SER A 208 12.71 10.95 9.84
CA SER A 208 12.53 12.29 9.28
C SER A 208 13.89 12.93 9.07
N VAL A 209 14.24 13.26 7.84
CA VAL A 209 15.42 14.09 7.55
C VAL A 209 15.03 15.54 7.85
N GLN A 210 15.63 16.14 8.88
CA GLN A 210 15.46 17.56 9.15
C GLN A 210 16.58 18.33 8.45
N GLU A 211 16.23 19.13 7.46
CA GLU A 211 17.19 19.93 6.67
C GLU A 211 17.74 21.12 7.45
N SER A 212 16.97 21.65 8.40
CA SER A 212 17.39 22.73 9.30
C SER A 212 16.95 22.44 10.73
N LEU A 213 17.93 22.39 11.63
CA LEU A 213 17.74 22.31 13.07
C LEU A 213 18.15 23.65 13.68
N SER A 214 17.33 24.20 14.57
CA SER A 214 17.77 25.33 15.39
C SER A 214 18.86 24.88 16.37
N ASP A 215 19.69 25.82 16.83
CA ASP A 215 20.74 25.52 17.82
C ASP A 215 20.17 24.88 19.09
N ARG A 216 18.96 25.28 19.50
CA ARG A 216 18.26 24.72 20.66
C ARG A 216 17.86 23.27 20.44
N GLU A 217 17.33 22.94 19.27
CA GLU A 217 16.99 21.56 18.91
C GLU A 217 18.27 20.72 18.80
N CYS A 218 19.33 21.26 18.23
CA CYS A 218 20.64 20.59 18.14
C CYS A 218 21.20 20.26 19.53
N MET A 219 21.17 21.22 20.48
CA MET A 219 21.55 20.98 21.87
C MET A 219 20.63 19.95 22.56
N ALA A 220 19.32 20.00 22.27
CA ALA A 220 18.38 19.03 22.83
C ALA A 220 18.58 17.60 22.31
N PHE A 221 19.01 17.43 21.05
CA PHE A 221 19.40 16.12 20.51
C PHE A 221 20.66 15.57 21.20
N GLN A 222 21.57 16.44 21.64
CA GLN A 222 22.77 16.07 22.40
C GLN A 222 22.50 15.84 23.90
N ALA A 223 21.33 16.24 24.39
CA ALA A 223 20.95 16.08 25.78
C ALA A 223 20.47 14.66 26.13
N PHE A 224 19.98 14.49 27.35
CA PHE A 224 19.49 13.23 27.88
C PHE A 224 18.31 12.67 27.06
N PRO A 225 18.11 11.33 27.04
CA PRO A 225 17.14 10.67 26.16
C PRO A 225 15.72 11.23 26.22
N ALA A 226 15.24 11.66 27.38
CA ALA A 226 13.89 12.22 27.52
C ALA A 226 13.72 13.58 26.80
N LEU A 227 14.75 14.44 26.78
CA LEU A 227 14.68 15.72 26.06
C LEU A 227 14.78 15.52 24.54
N ARG A 228 15.61 14.56 24.11
CA ARG A 228 15.67 14.12 22.71
C ARG A 228 14.31 13.62 22.23
N ASP A 229 13.67 12.76 23.01
CA ASP A 229 12.35 12.23 22.73
C ASP A 229 11.30 13.34 22.64
N TYR A 230 11.35 14.32 23.55
CA TYR A 230 10.44 15.46 23.54
C TYR A 230 10.56 16.29 22.26
N VAL A 231 11.78 16.69 21.89
CA VAL A 231 12.03 17.48 20.68
C VAL A 231 11.65 16.70 19.41
N PHE A 232 11.96 15.40 19.36
CA PHE A 232 11.56 14.56 18.24
C PHE A 232 10.03 14.47 18.08
N ARG A 233 9.29 14.37 19.21
CA ARG A 233 7.82 14.36 19.19
C ARG A 233 7.24 15.71 18.77
N GLN A 234 7.82 16.79 19.29
CA GLN A 234 7.40 18.15 18.96
C GLN A 234 7.61 18.44 17.47
N ALA A 235 8.77 18.09 16.92
CA ALA A 235 9.09 18.26 15.51
C ALA A 235 8.13 17.49 14.59
N LYS A 236 7.66 16.31 15.01
CA LYS A 236 6.71 15.50 14.24
C LYS A 236 5.24 15.89 14.43
N GLY A 237 4.90 16.70 15.42
CA GLY A 237 3.50 17.04 15.75
C GLY A 237 2.60 15.81 15.92
N SER A 238 3.15 14.67 16.34
CA SER A 238 2.49 13.36 16.29
C SER A 238 1.94 12.94 17.65
N ASP A 239 0.68 12.52 17.66
CA ASP A 239 0.02 11.99 18.84
C ASP A 239 0.63 10.65 19.31
N PHE A 240 0.39 10.30 20.58
CA PHE A 240 0.92 9.09 21.20
C PHE A 240 0.58 7.80 20.43
N ALA A 241 -0.66 7.70 19.91
CA ALA A 241 -1.10 6.55 19.12
C ALA A 241 -0.31 6.39 17.80
N ALA A 242 0.06 7.49 17.15
CA ALA A 242 0.86 7.47 15.93
C ALA A 242 2.27 6.96 16.22
N LEU A 243 2.87 7.40 17.34
CA LEU A 243 4.19 6.95 17.78
C LEU A 243 4.21 5.46 18.13
N GLU A 244 3.15 4.93 18.75
CA GLU A 244 3.06 3.51 19.08
C GLU A 244 2.91 2.65 17.82
N SER A 245 2.09 3.10 16.86
CA SER A 245 1.96 2.45 15.56
C SER A 245 3.30 2.43 14.81
N GLU A 246 4.04 3.54 14.84
CA GLU A 246 5.37 3.67 14.22
C GLU A 246 6.39 2.71 14.84
N LYS A 247 6.37 2.54 16.17
CA LYS A 247 7.24 1.57 16.86
C LYS A 247 6.95 0.15 16.37
N LYS A 248 5.68 -0.23 16.29
CA LYS A 248 5.26 -1.57 15.82
C LYS A 248 5.60 -1.78 14.35
N SER A 249 5.38 -0.78 13.49
CA SER A 249 5.74 -0.87 12.07
C SER A 249 7.25 -0.99 11.87
N ARG A 250 8.05 -0.25 12.65
CA ARG A 250 9.51 -0.32 12.62
C ARG A 250 10.02 -1.69 13.04
N THR A 251 9.49 -2.26 14.13
CA THR A 251 9.85 -3.61 14.56
C THR A 251 9.52 -4.62 13.46
N LYS A 252 8.30 -4.54 12.88
CA LYS A 252 7.89 -5.44 11.80
C LYS A 252 8.75 -5.32 10.55
N LEU A 253 9.16 -4.11 10.17
CA LEU A 253 10.08 -3.88 9.06
C LEU A 253 11.42 -4.57 9.33
N PHE A 254 11.99 -4.37 10.52
CA PHE A 254 13.29 -4.94 10.87
C PHE A 254 13.28 -6.46 10.94
N GLU A 255 12.22 -7.06 11.50
CA GLU A 255 12.01 -8.51 11.48
C GLU A 255 11.94 -9.03 10.04
N SER A 256 11.12 -8.39 9.20
CA SER A 256 10.96 -8.84 7.81
C SER A 256 12.24 -8.70 6.98
N LEU A 257 13.03 -7.65 7.21
CA LEU A 257 14.34 -7.49 6.57
C LEU A 257 15.32 -8.61 6.95
N LYS A 258 15.29 -9.07 8.20
CA LYS A 258 16.08 -10.22 8.66
C LYS A 258 15.58 -11.53 8.07
N GLU A 259 14.27 -11.76 8.11
CA GLU A 259 13.63 -12.98 7.57
C GLU A 259 13.91 -13.16 6.08
N ASN A 260 14.01 -12.06 5.33
CA ASN A 260 14.31 -12.09 3.89
C ASN A 260 15.82 -12.00 3.57
N GLU A 261 16.71 -12.07 4.56
CA GLU A 261 18.17 -12.01 4.38
C GLU A 261 18.66 -10.74 3.67
N LEU A 262 17.91 -9.63 3.80
CA LEU A 262 18.22 -8.35 3.14
C LEU A 262 19.14 -7.45 3.98
N VAL A 263 19.70 -7.97 5.07
CA VAL A 263 20.61 -7.27 5.99
C VAL A 263 21.87 -8.11 6.14
N ILE A 264 23.02 -7.47 5.93
CA ILE A 264 24.33 -8.08 6.23
C ILE A 264 24.45 -8.16 7.75
N GLN A 265 24.68 -9.37 8.27
CA GLN A 265 24.85 -9.64 9.70
C GLN A 265 26.15 -9.07 10.26
#